data_AF-A0AAV4GA14-F1
#
_entry.id   AF-A0AAV4GA14-F1
#
_cell.length_a   1.000
_cell.length_b   1.000
_cell.length_c   1.000
_cell.angle_alpha   90.00
_cell.angle_beta   90.00
_cell.angle_gamma   90.00
#
_symmetry.space_group_name_H-M   'P 1'
#
loop_
_entity.id
_entity.type
_entity.pdbx_description
1 polymer ?
#
loop_
_entity_poly.entity_id
_entity_poly.type
_entity_poly.pdbx_seq_one_letter_code
_entity_poly.pdbx_strand_id
1 'polypeptide(L)'
;MLKSCVNEQIIASIKRDIDEDPHISVGELSDTNGLLYGTVDTIITEHLRLKKVFVRWIPHLLTVDQKRERESCAAELLNMFEPLGLKRLSDIVPGDETWFPFFIIPLKRLKRMWVDGQRDRPVVLRPGFQSRKRLYGILQLQGPTCS
;
A
#
# COMPACT_ATOMS: atom_id res chain seq x y z
N MET A 1 19.35 -31.65 -20.79
CA MET A 1 19.96 -30.39 -20.31
C MET A 1 19.33 -29.23 -21.09
N LEU A 2 18.39 -28.48 -20.50
CA LEU A 2 17.80 -27.29 -21.12
C LEU A 2 18.27 -26.04 -20.34
N LYS A 3 19.53 -25.66 -20.53
CA LYS A 3 20.09 -24.39 -20.05
C LYS A 3 20.67 -23.64 -21.25
N SER A 4 19.85 -22.90 -22.01
CA SER A 4 20.34 -21.79 -22.85
C SER A 4 19.28 -20.90 -23.54
N CYS A 5 17.97 -21.14 -23.42
CA CYS A 5 17.00 -20.33 -24.20
C CYS A 5 16.68 -18.94 -23.61
N VAL A 6 17.14 -18.63 -22.39
CA VAL A 6 17.03 -17.27 -21.85
C VAL A 6 18.21 -16.45 -22.38
N ASN A 7 17.97 -15.75 -23.48
CA ASN A 7 18.95 -14.87 -24.10
C ASN A 7 19.07 -13.57 -23.29
N GLU A 8 20.28 -13.02 -23.14
CA GLU A 8 20.50 -11.77 -22.39
C GLU A 8 19.68 -10.61 -22.95
N GLN A 9 19.42 -10.63 -24.26
CA GLN A 9 18.55 -9.67 -24.95
C GLN A 9 17.10 -9.70 -24.45
N ILE A 10 16.57 -10.89 -24.13
CA ILE A 10 15.20 -11.05 -23.62
C ILE A 10 15.12 -10.51 -22.19
N ILE A 11 16.12 -10.83 -21.36
CA ILE A 11 16.22 -10.30 -20.00
C ILE A 11 16.28 -8.77 -20.03
N ALA A 12 17.08 -8.21 -20.92
CA ALA A 12 17.20 -6.76 -21.09
C ALA A 12 15.90 -6.10 -21.57
N SER A 13 15.16 -6.75 -22.48
CA SER A 13 13.86 -6.26 -22.94
C SER A 13 12.84 -6.21 -21.80
N ILE A 14 12.68 -7.33 -21.07
CA ILE A 14 11.76 -7.41 -19.92
C ILE A 14 12.15 -6.38 -18.85
N LYS A 15 13.45 -6.19 -18.61
CA LYS A 15 13.92 -5.19 -17.66
C LYS A 15 13.54 -3.77 -18.10
N ARG A 16 13.71 -3.44 -19.38
CA ARG A 16 13.30 -2.14 -19.92
C ARG A 16 11.79 -1.93 -19.77
N ASP A 17 10.98 -2.93 -20.10
CA ASP A 17 9.52 -2.83 -19.97
C ASP A 17 9.09 -2.55 -18.51
N ILE A 18 9.77 -3.18 -17.55
CA ILE A 18 9.55 -2.95 -16.10
C ILE A 18 10.07 -1.58 -15.65
N ASP A 19 11.19 -1.12 -16.19
CA ASP A 19 11.75 0.20 -15.89
C ASP A 19 10.86 1.32 -16.48
N GLU A 20 10.19 1.08 -17.61
CA GLU A 20 9.20 1.98 -18.22
C GLU A 20 7.87 2.00 -17.46
N ASP A 21 7.29 0.83 -17.14
CA ASP A 21 6.12 0.71 -16.26
C ASP A 21 6.35 -0.33 -15.14
N PRO A 22 6.67 0.14 -13.92
CA PRO A 22 6.83 -0.75 -12.78
C PRO A 22 5.57 -1.55 -12.39
N HIS A 23 4.38 -1.17 -12.87
CA HIS A 23 3.11 -1.82 -12.49
C HIS A 23 2.70 -2.97 -13.42
N ILE A 24 3.39 -3.12 -14.56
CA ILE A 24 3.07 -4.10 -15.60
C ILE A 24 2.93 -5.52 -15.05
N SER A 25 1.89 -6.23 -15.47
CA SER A 25 1.62 -7.60 -15.06
C SER A 25 2.49 -8.61 -15.81
N VAL A 26 2.70 -9.79 -15.20
CA VAL A 26 3.43 -10.89 -15.86
C VAL A 26 2.71 -11.31 -17.16
N GLY A 27 1.38 -11.25 -17.19
CA GLY A 27 0.59 -11.53 -18.40
C GLY A 27 0.86 -10.53 -19.52
N GLU A 28 0.82 -9.23 -19.24
CA GLU A 28 1.15 -8.20 -20.23
C GLU A 28 2.59 -8.33 -20.75
N LEU A 29 3.56 -8.66 -19.89
CA LEU A 29 4.93 -8.95 -20.30
C LEU A 29 5.03 -10.23 -21.17
N SER A 30 4.23 -11.25 -20.86
CA SER A 30 4.12 -12.49 -21.61
C SER A 30 3.62 -12.22 -23.03
N ASP A 31 2.53 -11.45 -23.14
CA ASP A 31 1.89 -11.12 -24.41
C ASP A 31 2.78 -10.21 -25.27
N THR A 32 3.44 -9.22 -24.65
CA THR A 32 4.32 -8.26 -25.36
C THR A 32 5.57 -8.93 -25.91
N ASN A 33 6.17 -9.85 -25.15
CA ASN A 33 7.41 -10.53 -25.54
C ASN A 33 7.19 -11.89 -26.24
N GLY A 34 5.93 -12.34 -26.38
CA GLY A 34 5.60 -13.64 -26.99
C GLY A 34 6.12 -14.85 -26.20
N LEU A 35 6.27 -14.72 -24.89
CA LEU A 35 6.83 -15.74 -24.00
C LEU A 35 5.73 -16.46 -23.24
N LEU A 36 6.06 -17.61 -22.66
CA LEU A 36 5.20 -18.28 -21.70
C LEU A 36 5.25 -17.54 -20.36
N TYR A 37 4.10 -17.47 -19.68
CA TYR A 37 3.96 -16.83 -18.37
C TYR A 37 5.03 -17.32 -17.38
N GLY A 38 5.23 -18.65 -17.30
CA GLY A 38 6.21 -19.24 -16.40
C GLY A 38 7.65 -18.83 -16.72
N THR A 39 8.00 -18.68 -17.99
CA THR A 39 9.34 -18.21 -18.40
C THR A 39 9.57 -16.77 -17.97
N VAL A 40 8.57 -15.90 -18.13
CA VAL A 40 8.66 -14.50 -17.66
C VAL A 40 8.79 -14.46 -16.14
N ASP A 41 8.00 -15.25 -15.42
CA ASP A 41 8.08 -15.33 -13.95
C ASP A 41 9.47 -15.78 -13.47
N THR A 42 10.06 -16.80 -14.10
CA THR A 42 11.45 -17.24 -13.84
C THR A 42 12.46 -16.14 -14.14
N ILE A 43 12.33 -15.41 -15.25
CA ILE A 43 13.23 -14.30 -15.59
C ILE A 43 13.17 -13.20 -14.51
N ILE A 44 11.97 -12.82 -14.09
CA ILE A 44 11.79 -11.74 -13.12
C ILE A 44 12.32 -12.14 -11.73
N THR A 45 12.03 -13.36 -11.29
CA THR A 45 12.36 -13.82 -9.93
C THR A 45 13.78 -14.34 -9.80
N GLU A 46 14.29 -15.12 -10.76
CA GLU A 46 15.61 -15.73 -10.67
C GLU A 46 16.72 -14.86 -11.27
N HIS A 47 16.47 -14.26 -12.45
CA HIS A 47 17.48 -13.47 -13.16
C HIS A 47 17.51 -12.01 -12.73
N LEU A 48 16.35 -11.35 -12.64
CA LEU A 48 16.24 -9.95 -12.23
C LEU A 48 16.11 -9.78 -10.72
N ARG A 49 15.78 -10.85 -9.98
CA ARG A 49 15.59 -10.87 -8.51
C ARG A 49 14.58 -9.83 -8.02
N LEU A 50 13.55 -9.57 -8.83
CA LEU A 50 12.48 -8.64 -8.51
C LEU A 50 11.33 -9.36 -7.80
N LYS A 51 10.65 -8.62 -6.93
CA LYS A 51 9.42 -9.02 -6.26
C LYS A 51 8.31 -8.02 -6.55
N LYS A 52 7.09 -8.50 -6.78
CA LYS A 52 5.92 -7.63 -6.96
C LYS A 52 5.32 -7.28 -5.60
N VAL A 53 5.40 -6.02 -5.20
CA VAL A 53 4.93 -5.55 -3.88
C VAL A 53 3.87 -4.47 -4.02
N PHE A 54 2.92 -4.45 -3.07
CA PHE A 54 2.00 -3.34 -2.96
C PHE A 54 2.71 -2.12 -2.40
N VAL A 55 2.52 -0.97 -3.05
CA VAL A 55 2.98 0.32 -2.52
C VAL A 55 2.24 0.65 -1.22
N ARG A 56 2.96 1.08 -0.20
CA ARG A 56 2.38 1.56 1.06
C ARG A 56 1.93 3.02 0.88
N TRP A 57 0.66 3.28 1.15
CA TRP A 57 0.12 4.63 1.17
C TRP A 57 0.24 5.21 2.58
N ILE A 58 0.80 6.41 2.69
CA ILE A 58 0.85 7.15 3.94
C ILE A 58 0.12 8.48 3.74
N PRO A 59 -0.73 8.91 4.70
CA PRO A 59 -1.44 10.20 4.60
C PRO A 59 -0.49 11.40 4.52
N HIS A 60 0.53 11.42 5.38
CA HIS A 60 1.50 12.51 5.47
C HIS A 60 2.90 11.96 5.77
N LEU A 61 3.92 12.58 5.17
CA LEU A 61 5.30 12.41 5.61
C LEU A 61 5.51 13.29 6.84
N LEU A 62 5.59 12.66 8.01
CA LEU A 62 5.75 13.37 9.27
C LEU A 62 7.18 13.89 9.43
N THR A 63 7.32 15.15 9.85
CA THR A 63 8.60 15.72 10.27
C THR A 63 9.07 15.10 11.59
N VAL A 64 10.35 15.29 11.93
CA VAL A 64 10.90 14.78 13.20
C VAL A 64 10.14 15.35 14.40
N ASP A 65 9.80 16.63 14.38
CA ASP A 65 9.06 17.28 15.46
C ASP A 65 7.62 16.77 15.55
N GLN A 66 6.93 16.58 14.43
CA GLN A 66 5.59 15.98 14.41
C GLN A 66 5.57 14.54 14.95
N LYS A 67 6.66 13.78 14.77
CA LYS A 67 6.79 12.45 15.34
C LYS A 67 6.95 12.51 16.86
N ARG A 68 7.80 13.42 17.36
CA ARG A 68 8.01 13.64 18.80
C ARG A 68 6.72 14.08 19.49
N GLU A 69 6.00 15.02 18.89
CA GLU A 69 4.72 15.50 19.42
C GLU A 69 3.72 14.35 19.54
N ARG A 70 3.59 13.53 18.48
CA ARG A 70 2.70 12.37 18.48
C ARG A 70 3.09 11.32 19.51
N GLU A 71 4.38 11.11 19.74
CA GLU A 71 4.89 10.20 20.77
C GLU A 71 4.54 10.70 22.17
N SER A 72 4.72 12.01 22.44
CA SER A 72 4.32 12.63 23.70
C SER A 72 2.82 12.49 23.97
N CYS A 73 1.99 12.87 23.00
CA CYS A 73 0.53 12.73 23.14
C CYS A 73 0.12 11.27 23.36
N ALA A 74 0.75 10.32 22.67
CA ALA A 74 0.45 8.90 22.85
C ALA A 74 0.83 8.39 24.25
N ALA A 75 1.96 8.83 24.80
CA ALA A 75 2.39 8.49 26.16
C ALA A 75 1.45 9.08 27.22
N GLU A 76 1.02 10.34 27.05
CA GLU A 76 0.05 10.99 27.93
C GLU A 76 -1.30 10.28 27.90
N LEU A 77 -1.81 9.94 26.70
CA LEU A 77 -3.02 9.15 26.54
C LEU A 77 -2.87 7.78 27.21
N LEU A 78 -1.74 7.09 27.04
CA LEU A 78 -1.53 5.78 27.66
C LEU A 78 -1.59 5.87 29.19
N ASN A 79 -0.90 6.84 29.81
CA ASN A 79 -0.92 7.06 31.26
C ASN A 79 -2.33 7.39 31.77
N MET A 80 -3.10 8.17 31.01
CA MET A 80 -4.49 8.44 31.37
C MET A 80 -5.35 7.19 31.31
N PHE A 81 -5.10 6.26 30.38
CA PHE A 81 -5.90 5.05 30.24
C PHE A 81 -5.46 3.90 31.14
N GLU A 82 -4.20 3.85 31.57
CA GLU A 82 -3.64 2.77 32.39
C GLU A 82 -4.50 2.38 33.63
N PRO A 83 -5.08 3.33 34.41
CA PRO A 83 -5.81 2.99 35.63
C PRO A 83 -7.11 2.19 35.41
N LEU A 84 -7.76 2.34 34.25
CA LEU A 84 -9.06 1.74 33.91
C LEU A 84 -8.99 0.87 32.64
N GLY A 85 -7.87 0.92 31.91
CA GLY A 85 -7.62 0.25 30.66
C GLY A 85 -8.73 0.48 29.64
N LEU A 86 -9.17 -0.62 29.01
CA LEU A 86 -10.23 -0.62 28.00
C LEU A 86 -11.59 -0.14 28.55
N LYS A 87 -11.82 -0.13 29.87
CA LYS A 87 -13.08 0.38 30.44
C LYS A 87 -13.25 1.87 30.20
N ARG A 88 -12.17 2.65 30.06
CA ARG A 88 -12.27 4.07 29.68
C ARG A 88 -12.76 4.29 28.25
N LEU A 89 -12.69 3.27 27.38
CA LEU A 89 -13.19 3.40 26.01
C LEU A 89 -14.72 3.46 25.96
N SER A 90 -15.45 2.97 26.98
CA SER A 90 -16.91 3.10 27.02
C SER A 90 -17.39 4.52 27.25
N ASP A 91 -16.53 5.39 27.79
CA ASP A 91 -16.85 6.80 28.02
C ASP A 91 -16.62 7.66 26.77
N ILE A 92 -16.00 7.08 25.74
CA ILE A 92 -15.62 7.78 24.52
C ILE A 92 -16.61 7.42 23.43
N VAL A 93 -17.27 8.45 22.89
CA VAL A 93 -18.06 8.31 21.67
C VAL A 93 -17.16 8.67 20.50
N PRO A 94 -16.66 7.70 19.73
CA PRO A 94 -15.93 8.00 18.52
C PRO A 94 -16.88 8.58 17.47
N GLY A 95 -16.53 9.76 16.94
CA GLY A 95 -17.16 10.35 15.78
C GLY A 95 -16.11 10.53 14.69
N ASP A 96 -16.43 10.10 13.47
CA ASP A 96 -15.59 10.35 12.30
C ASP A 96 -16.44 10.82 11.12
N GLU A 97 -15.84 11.69 10.31
CA GLU A 97 -16.42 12.27 9.12
C GLU A 97 -15.71 11.69 7.89
N THR A 98 -16.40 10.80 7.18
CA THR A 98 -15.82 10.16 5.99
C THR A 98 -16.39 10.79 4.71
N TRP A 99 -15.47 11.16 3.82
CA TRP A 99 -15.81 11.65 2.48
C TRP A 99 -15.90 10.51 1.48
N PHE A 100 -17.02 10.38 0.78
CA PHE A 100 -17.17 9.41 -0.32
C PHE A 100 -17.01 10.10 -1.69
N PRO A 101 -16.09 9.62 -2.55
CA PRO A 101 -15.95 10.13 -3.92
C PRO A 101 -17.04 9.58 -4.84
N PHE A 102 -17.42 10.36 -5.86
CA PHE A 102 -18.43 9.97 -6.86
C PHE A 102 -17.90 9.09 -8.01
N PHE A 103 -16.62 8.72 -7.98
CA PHE A 103 -15.98 8.00 -9.08
C PHE A 103 -15.24 6.74 -8.59
N ILE A 104 -14.93 5.85 -9.52
CA ILE A 104 -14.26 4.58 -9.27
C ILE A 104 -12.82 4.86 -8.83
N ILE A 105 -12.50 4.50 -7.59
CA ILE A 105 -11.13 4.52 -7.09
C ILE A 105 -10.37 3.38 -7.80
N PRO A 106 -9.18 3.63 -8.39
CA PRO A 106 -8.42 2.58 -9.05
C PRO A 106 -8.15 1.40 -8.09
N LEU A 107 -8.34 0.18 -8.60
CA LEU A 107 -8.25 -1.04 -7.80
C LEU A 107 -6.90 -1.14 -7.09
N LYS A 108 -6.92 -1.64 -5.86
CA LYS A 108 -5.70 -1.91 -5.06
C LYS A 108 -4.65 -2.71 -5.84
N ARG A 109 -5.07 -3.60 -6.74
CA ARG A 109 -4.20 -4.45 -7.57
C ARG A 109 -3.30 -3.67 -8.53
N LEU A 110 -3.74 -2.50 -9.01
CA LEU A 110 -2.97 -1.61 -9.89
C LEU A 110 -1.86 -0.87 -9.13
N LYS A 111 -1.83 -0.97 -7.79
CA LYS A 111 -0.81 -0.35 -6.93
C LYS A 111 0.34 -1.30 -6.61
N ARG A 112 0.43 -2.42 -7.34
CA ARG A 112 1.55 -3.35 -7.20
C ARG A 112 2.63 -2.94 -8.17
N MET A 113 3.84 -2.76 -7.69
CA MET A 113 4.99 -2.46 -8.52
C MET A 113 6.10 -3.49 -8.30
N TRP A 114 6.90 -3.70 -9.33
CA TRP A 114 8.13 -4.49 -9.24
C TRP A 114 9.19 -3.71 -8.49
N VAL A 115 9.81 -4.37 -7.51
CA VAL A 115 10.85 -3.80 -6.66
C VAL A 115 11.94 -4.84 -6.49
N ASP A 116 13.19 -4.39 -6.40
CA ASP A 116 14.32 -5.25 -6.06
C ASP A 116 14.03 -6.04 -4.77
N GLY A 117 14.33 -7.33 -4.77
CA GLY A 117 14.16 -8.24 -3.64
C GLY A 117 14.74 -7.69 -2.34
N GLN A 118 15.85 -6.94 -2.42
CA GLN A 118 16.54 -6.36 -1.26
C GLN A 118 15.99 -5.00 -0.81
N ARG A 119 15.18 -4.32 -1.63
CA ARG A 119 14.65 -3.00 -1.29
C ARG A 119 13.42 -3.10 -0.38
N ASP A 120 13.28 -2.07 0.44
CA ASP A 120 12.10 -1.84 1.26
C ASP A 120 10.87 -1.54 0.40
N ARG A 121 9.70 -1.75 1.02
CA ARG A 121 8.43 -1.46 0.37
C ARG A 121 8.34 0.04 0.04
N PRO A 122 8.06 0.40 -1.22
CA PRO A 122 7.95 1.80 -1.64
C PRO A 122 6.76 2.46 -0.94
N VAL A 123 6.98 3.72 -0.56
CA VAL A 123 6.00 4.58 0.09
C VAL A 123 5.60 5.67 -0.88
N VAL A 124 4.30 5.82 -1.11
CA VAL A 124 3.75 6.90 -1.91
C VAL A 124 2.86 7.76 -1.03
N LEU A 125 3.11 9.08 -1.06
CA LEU A 125 2.25 10.06 -0.42
C LEU A 125 0.91 10.08 -1.14
N ARG A 126 -0.18 10.00 -0.38
CA ARG A 126 -1.52 10.14 -0.96
C ARG A 126 -1.70 11.58 -1.48
N PRO A 127 -1.87 11.81 -2.79
CA PRO A 127 -2.26 13.14 -3.26
C PRO A 127 -3.65 13.48 -2.70
N GLY A 128 -3.85 14.75 -2.35
CA GLY A 128 -5.16 15.24 -1.92
C GLY A 128 -6.21 14.99 -3.00
N PHE A 129 -7.36 14.40 -2.64
CA PHE A 129 -8.45 14.16 -3.59
C PHE A 129 -9.04 15.51 -4.05
N GLN A 130 -8.80 15.89 -5.31
CA GLN A 130 -9.44 17.02 -5.99
C GLN A 130 -10.69 16.56 -6.75
N SER A 131 -11.71 16.09 -6.02
CA SER A 131 -12.96 15.65 -6.64
C SER A 131 -14.16 16.15 -5.85
N ARG A 132 -15.32 16.20 -6.50
CA ARG A 132 -16.60 16.31 -5.79
C ARG A 132 -16.73 15.15 -4.80
N LYS A 133 -17.18 15.46 -3.58
CA LYS A 133 -17.38 14.51 -2.47
C LYS A 133 -18.69 14.84 -1.77
N ARG A 134 -19.29 13.85 -1.11
CA ARG A 134 -20.33 14.08 -0.09
C ARG A 134 -19.79 13.68 1.28
N LEU A 135 -20.11 14.52 2.26
CA LEU A 135 -19.79 14.30 3.67
C LEU A 135 -20.87 13.42 4.29
N TYR A 136 -20.45 12.41 5.03
CA TYR A 136 -21.32 11.64 5.91
C TYR A 136 -20.70 11.64 7.30
N GLY A 137 -21.46 12.05 8.30
CA GLY A 137 -21.09 11.90 9.70
C GLY A 137 -21.52 10.52 10.19
N ILE A 138 -20.59 9.73 10.69
CA ILE A 138 -20.89 8.45 11.34
C ILE A 138 -20.64 8.64 12.82
N LEU A 139 -21.73 8.59 13.60
CA LEU A 139 -21.68 8.57 15.05
C LEU A 139 -21.99 7.15 15.51
N GLN A 140 -21.05 6.47 16.14
CA GLN A 140 -21.33 5.20 16.78
C GLN A 140 -21.99 5.45 18.12
N LEU A 141 -23.33 5.56 18.09
CA LEU A 141 -24.16 5.58 19.29
C LEU A 141 -24.39 4.13 19.74
N GLN A 142 -23.38 3.50 20.33
CA GLN A 142 -23.65 2.39 21.24
C GLN A 142 -23.79 2.97 22.64
N GLY A 143 -25.04 3.17 23.06
CA GLY A 143 -25.35 3.46 24.46
C GLY A 143 -24.94 2.28 25.35
N PRO A 144 -24.76 2.50 26.66
CA PRO A 144 -24.41 1.43 27.58
C PRO A 144 -25.54 0.40 27.59
N THR A 145 -25.26 -0.81 27.09
CA THR A 145 -26.09 -1.96 27.46
C THR A 145 -25.75 -2.28 28.91
N CYS A 146 -26.55 -1.75 29.84
CA CYS A 146 -26.59 -2.24 31.22
C CYS A 146 -26.78 -3.76 31.20
N SER A 147 -25.93 -4.46 31.96
CA SER A 147 -26.15 -5.83 32.44
C SER A 147 -25.86 -5.84 33.93
#